data_AF-M7Z1P3-F1
#
_entry.id   AF-M7Z1P3-F1
#
_cell.length_a   1.000
_cell.length_b   1.000
_cell.length_c   1.000
_cell.angle_alpha   90.00
_cell.angle_beta   90.00
_cell.angle_gamma   90.00
#
_symmetry.space_group_name_H-M   'P 1'
#
loop_
_entity.id
_entity.type
_entity.pdbx_description
1 polymer ?
#
loop_
_entity_poly.entity_id
_entity_poly.type
_entity_poly.pdbx_seq_one_letter_code
_entity_poly.pdbx_strand_id
1 'polypeptide(L)'
;MAMEDDSLGLAHVERLTLNLWSRQMASHGVASWTQRAIVDLGNLLPIQNPEEDLELLGSVEGSDTVFVTTDMGIYEINLKSLRWKKLWKTDKFCALIPYMSFYNR
;
A
#
# COMPACT_ATOMS: atom_id res chain seq x y z
N MET A 1 0.28 7.97 -2.28
CA MET A 1 1.55 7.50 -2.87
C MET A 1 1.94 8.46 -3.98
N ALA A 2 3.20 8.89 -4.03
CA ALA A 2 3.72 9.61 -5.19
C ALA A 2 4.19 8.59 -6.22
N MET A 3 3.76 8.75 -7.46
CA MET A 3 4.27 7.95 -8.58
C MET A 3 5.46 8.68 -9.22
N GLU A 4 6.27 7.97 -10.00
CA GLU A 4 7.51 8.49 -10.61
C GLU A 4 7.31 9.74 -11.52
N ASP A 5 6.09 10.03 -11.93
CA ASP A 5 5.70 11.11 -12.83
C ASP A 5 4.85 12.21 -12.15
N ASP A 6 4.94 12.34 -10.81
CA ASP A 6 4.08 13.20 -9.98
C ASP A 6 2.57 12.92 -10.15
N SER A 7 2.19 11.77 -10.71
CA SER A 7 0.79 11.40 -10.83
C SER A 7 0.21 10.92 -9.50
N LEU A 8 -1.12 11.02 -9.40
CA LEU A 8 -1.87 10.49 -8.28
C LEU A 8 -1.86 8.95 -8.35
N GLY A 9 -1.33 8.33 -7.31
CA GLY A 9 -1.36 6.87 -7.13
C GLY A 9 -2.59 6.39 -6.38
N LEU A 10 -3.12 5.22 -6.79
CA LEU A 10 -4.14 4.47 -6.07
C LEU A 10 -3.63 3.04 -5.82
N ALA A 11 -3.90 2.52 -4.64
CA ALA A 11 -3.58 1.16 -4.25
C ALA A 11 -4.85 0.41 -3.85
N HIS A 12 -4.98 -0.83 -4.28
CA HIS A 12 -6.09 -1.71 -3.94
C HIS A 12 -5.57 -3.11 -3.65
N VAL A 13 -5.99 -3.69 -2.53
CA VAL A 13 -5.67 -5.09 -2.20
C VAL A 13 -6.84 -5.96 -2.64
N GLU A 14 -6.54 -7.00 -3.41
CA GLU A 14 -7.48 -8.05 -3.78
C GLU A 14 -6.86 -9.40 -3.37
N ARG A 15 -7.46 -10.05 -2.36
CA ARG A 15 -6.91 -11.25 -1.71
C ARG A 15 -5.47 -11.03 -1.25
N LEU A 16 -4.52 -11.75 -1.85
CA LEU A 16 -3.09 -11.68 -1.57
C LEU A 16 -2.33 -10.79 -2.57
N THR A 17 -3.03 -9.98 -3.37
CA THR A 17 -2.39 -9.14 -4.41
C THR A 17 -2.63 -7.67 -4.17
N LEU A 18 -1.58 -6.86 -4.32
CA LEU A 18 -1.65 -5.42 -4.28
C LEU A 18 -1.58 -4.86 -5.71
N ASN A 19 -2.65 -4.21 -6.13
CA ASN A 19 -2.79 -3.57 -7.43
C ASN A 19 -2.50 -2.08 -7.30
N LEU A 20 -1.54 -1.60 -8.08
CA LEU A 20 -1.09 -0.21 -8.08
C LEU A 20 -1.49 0.46 -9.39
N TRP A 21 -2.14 1.62 -9.28
CA TRP A 21 -2.66 2.39 -10.40
C TRP A 21 -2.11 3.81 -10.33
N SER A 22 -1.90 4.41 -11.50
CA SER A 22 -1.58 5.83 -11.65
C SER A 22 -2.65 6.53 -12.46
N ARG A 23 -3.04 7.75 -12.06
CA ARG A 23 -3.95 8.58 -12.83
C ARG A 23 -3.16 9.47 -13.79
N GLN A 24 -3.26 9.20 -15.09
CA GLN A 24 -2.56 9.96 -16.13
C GLN A 24 -3.55 10.73 -16.99
N MET A 25 -3.12 11.87 -17.52
CA MET A 25 -3.90 12.60 -18.53
C MET A 25 -3.74 11.91 -19.87
N ALA A 26 -4.86 11.49 -20.45
CA ALA A 26 -4.86 10.99 -21.81
C ALA A 26 -4.70 12.17 -22.81
N SER A 27 -4.28 11.85 -24.03
CA SER A 27 -4.07 12.82 -25.11
C SER A 27 -5.28 13.68 -25.46
N HIS A 28 -6.49 13.22 -25.12
CA HIS A 28 -7.76 13.93 -25.32
C HIS A 28 -8.21 14.75 -24.11
N GLY A 29 -7.34 14.94 -23.11
CA GLY A 29 -7.59 15.80 -21.95
C GLY A 29 -8.42 15.16 -20.84
N VAL A 30 -8.83 13.90 -20.97
CA VAL A 30 -9.53 13.16 -19.90
C VAL A 30 -8.53 12.32 -19.12
N ALA A 31 -8.55 12.44 -17.79
CA ALA A 31 -7.72 11.62 -16.94
C ALA A 31 -8.28 10.21 -16.82
N SER A 32 -7.43 9.19 -16.96
CA SER A 32 -7.79 7.78 -16.75
C SER A 32 -6.82 7.09 -15.79
N TRP A 33 -7.31 6.04 -15.13
CA TRP A 33 -6.49 5.16 -14.31
C TRP A 33 -5.86 4.08 -15.17
N THR A 34 -4.55 3.89 -15.03
CA THR A 34 -3.80 2.80 -15.68
C THR A 34 -3.11 1.96 -14.63
N GLN A 35 -3.24 0.63 -14.72
CA GLN A 35 -2.55 -0.30 -13.81
C GLN A 35 -1.06 -0.28 -14.13
N ARG A 36 -0.25 -0.01 -13.11
CA ARG A 36 1.21 0.16 -13.25
C ARG A 36 1.98 -1.04 -12.74
N ALA A 37 1.51 -1.63 -11.66
CA ALA A 37 2.19 -2.76 -11.03
C ALA A 37 1.19 -3.64 -10.26
N ILE A 38 1.58 -4.90 -10.12
CA ILE A 38 0.92 -5.90 -9.29
C ILE A 38 2.00 -6.50 -8.40
N VAL A 39 1.77 -6.49 -7.10
CA VAL A 39 2.68 -7.09 -6.11
C VAL A 39 1.97 -8.26 -5.46
N ASP A 40 2.61 -9.42 -5.51
CA ASP A 40 2.15 -10.62 -4.81
C ASP A 40 2.54 -10.54 -3.33
N LEU A 41 1.57 -10.22 -2.48
CA LEU A 41 1.76 -10.13 -1.04
C LEU A 41 1.89 -11.51 -0.39
N GLY A 42 1.30 -12.55 -0.98
CA GLY A 42 1.37 -13.93 -0.50
C GLY A 42 2.79 -14.49 -0.53
N ASN A 43 3.54 -14.14 -1.59
CA ASN A 43 4.95 -14.49 -1.70
C ASN A 43 5.88 -13.53 -0.94
N LEU A 44 5.43 -12.30 -0.68
CA LEU A 44 6.23 -11.28 -0.02
C LEU A 44 6.21 -11.41 1.51
N LEU A 45 5.03 -11.59 2.09
CA LEU A 45 4.80 -11.64 3.53
C LEU A 45 4.86 -13.07 4.07
N PRO A 46 5.10 -13.27 5.37
CA PRO A 46 5.17 -14.60 5.98
C PRO A 46 3.76 -15.17 6.23
N ILE A 47 2.94 -15.24 5.18
CA ILE A 47 1.57 -15.73 5.18
C ILE A 47 1.61 -17.25 5.08
N GLN A 48 0.90 -17.93 5.98
CA GLN A 48 0.83 -19.40 5.99
C GLN A 48 -0.50 -19.91 5.42
N ASN A 49 -1.56 -19.11 5.51
CA ASN A 49 -2.87 -19.46 5.02
C ASN A 49 -3.14 -18.74 3.69
N PRO A 50 -3.26 -19.45 2.55
CA PRO A 50 -3.56 -18.82 1.26
C PRO A 50 -4.98 -18.25 1.17
N GLU A 51 -5.86 -18.62 2.10
CA GLU A 51 -7.21 -18.04 2.26
C GLU A 51 -7.22 -16.85 3.24
N GLU A 52 -6.05 -16.35 3.67
CA GLU A 52 -5.97 -15.15 4.51
C GLU A 52 -6.38 -13.92 3.69
N ASP A 53 -7.33 -13.14 4.21
CA ASP A 53 -7.72 -11.88 3.62
C ASP A 53 -6.82 -10.76 4.13
N LEU A 54 -6.26 -9.98 3.20
CA LEU A 54 -5.48 -8.81 3.52
C LEU A 54 -6.30 -7.55 3.31
N GLU A 55 -6.10 -6.59 4.19
CA GLU A 55 -6.71 -5.27 4.07
C GLU A 55 -5.63 -4.19 3.98
N LEU A 56 -5.80 -3.28 3.02
CA LEU A 56 -4.97 -2.09 2.91
C LEU A 56 -5.40 -1.07 3.96
N LEU A 57 -4.53 -0.81 4.94
CA LEU A 57 -4.78 0.20 5.97
C LEU A 57 -4.50 1.62 5.47
N GLY A 58 -3.55 1.77 4.55
CA GLY A 58 -3.23 3.06 3.97
C GLY A 58 -1.85 3.14 3.34
N SER A 59 -1.49 4.36 2.95
CA SER A 59 -0.17 4.66 2.38
C SER A 59 0.36 5.96 2.97
N VAL A 60 1.68 6.14 2.85
CA VAL A 60 2.33 7.41 3.15
C VAL A 60 2.34 8.25 1.87
N GLU A 61 1.84 9.48 1.94
CA GLU A 61 1.92 10.42 0.84
C GLU A 61 3.38 10.70 0.47
N GLY A 62 3.71 10.98 -0.79
CA GLY A 62 5.10 11.29 -1.17
C GLY A 62 6.11 10.14 -1.02
N SER A 63 5.68 8.92 -0.68
CA SER A 63 6.57 7.76 -0.58
C SER A 63 5.99 6.47 -1.18
N ASP A 64 6.87 5.47 -1.30
CA ASP A 64 6.56 4.10 -1.74
C ASP A 64 6.08 3.20 -0.59
N THR A 65 5.57 3.75 0.51
CA THR A 65 5.22 2.98 1.70
C THR A 65 3.71 2.72 1.80
N VAL A 66 3.31 1.45 1.82
CA VAL A 66 1.95 1.01 2.21
C VAL A 66 1.95 0.29 3.54
N PHE A 67 0.77 0.21 4.15
CA PHE A 67 0.50 -0.62 5.31
C PHE A 67 -0.65 -1.56 5.02
N VAL A 68 -0.42 -2.84 5.31
CA VAL A 68 -1.45 -3.89 5.19
C VAL A 68 -1.62 -4.58 6.53
N THR A 69 -2.83 -5.04 6.81
CA THR A 69 -3.11 -5.88 7.97
C THR A 69 -3.48 -7.28 7.53
N THR A 70 -3.10 -8.22 8.38
CA THR A 70 -3.45 -9.64 8.29
C THR A 70 -3.81 -10.13 9.70
N ASP A 71 -4.26 -11.37 9.85
CA ASP A 71 -4.59 -11.98 11.15
C ASP A 71 -3.39 -11.99 12.11
N MET A 72 -2.19 -12.00 11.52
CA MET A 72 -0.92 -12.04 12.24
C MET A 72 -0.45 -10.65 12.69
N GLY A 73 -1.00 -9.57 12.15
CA GLY A 73 -0.70 -8.19 12.53
C GLY A 73 -0.49 -7.24 11.35
N ILE A 74 0.16 -6.11 11.62
CA ILE A 74 0.34 -5.02 10.65
C ILE A 74 1.75 -5.04 10.09
N TYR A 75 1.82 -4.88 8.77
CA TYR A 75 3.07 -4.86 8.01
C TYR A 75 3.20 -3.54 7.27
N GLU A 76 4.35 -2.90 7.43
CA GLU A 76 4.80 -1.83 6.55
C GLU A 76 5.55 -2.45 5.38
N ILE A 77 5.24 -2.04 4.15
CA ILE A 77 5.87 -2.51 2.93
C ILE A 77 6.40 -1.32 2.15
N ASN A 78 7.66 -1.38 1.75
CA ASN A 78 8.24 -0.47 0.78
C ASN A 78 8.12 -1.08 -0.62
N LEU A 79 7.30 -0.48 -1.48
CA LEU A 79 6.95 -1.00 -2.80
C LEU A 79 8.11 -1.02 -3.79
N LYS A 80 9.08 -0.12 -3.65
CA LYS A 80 10.25 -0.04 -4.53
C LYS A 80 11.28 -1.13 -4.23
N SER A 81 11.56 -1.37 -2.95
CA SER A 81 12.53 -2.39 -2.52
C SER A 81 11.91 -3.76 -2.27
N LEU A 82 10.58 -3.84 -2.23
CA LEU A 82 9.82 -5.02 -1.82
C LEU A 82 10.32 -5.59 -0.49
N ARG A 83 10.68 -4.69 0.44
CA ARG A 83 11.02 -5.04 1.81
C ARG A 83 9.85 -4.73 2.71
N TRP A 84 9.65 -5.57 3.71
CA TRP A 84 8.61 -5.39 4.70
C TRP A 84 9.18 -5.45 6.11
N LYS A 85 8.46 -4.83 7.05
CA LYS A 85 8.67 -5.01 8.49
C LYS A 85 7.33 -5.14 9.18
N LYS A 86 7.29 -5.98 10.22
CA LYS A 86 6.12 -6.11 11.08
C LYS A 86 6.11 -4.98 12.11
N LEU A 87 5.05 -4.18 12.12
CA LEU A 87 4.89 -3.06 13.04
C LEU A 87 4.16 -3.43 14.32
N TRP A 88 3.18 -4.32 14.22
CA TRP A 88 2.31 -4.69 15.32
C TRP A 88 2.07 -6.20 15.32
N LYS A 89 2.05 -6.79 16.51
CA LYS A 89 1.61 -8.18 16.73
C LYS A 89 0.21 -8.12 17.34
N THR A 90 -0.69 -8.95 16.82
CA THR A 90 -2.11 -8.98 17.18
C THR A 90 -2.41 -8.83 18.68
N ASP A 91 -3.06 -7.71 19.00
CA ASP A 91 -4.32 -7.53 19.72
C ASP A 91 -4.98 -6.23 19.20
N LYS A 92 -6.28 -6.05 19.47
CA LYS A 92 -7.20 -5.04 18.91
C LYS A 92 -6.53 -3.79 18.29
N PHE A 93 -6.59 -3.70 16.97
CA PHE A 93 -6.15 -2.52 16.23
C PHE A 93 -7.35 -1.62 15.87
N CYS A 94 -7.26 -0.33 16.17
CA CYS A 94 -8.34 0.61 15.88
C CYS A 94 -8.09 1.45 14.61
N ALA A 95 -6.90 2.04 14.47
CA ALA A 95 -6.57 2.88 13.32
C ALA A 95 -5.06 3.07 13.17
N LEU A 96 -4.60 3.14 11.90
CA LEU A 96 -3.26 3.62 11.55
C LEU A 96 -3.39 5.03 11.02
N ILE A 97 -2.71 6.00 11.64
CA ILE A 97 -2.69 7.37 11.12
C ILE A 97 -1.23 7.77 10.88
N PRO A 98 -0.69 7.55 9.67
CA PRO A 98 0.65 7.98 9.34
C PRO A 98 0.70 9.51 9.22
N TYR A 99 1.61 10.14 9.96
CA TYR A 99 1.89 11.58 9.86
C TYR A 99 3.28 11.80 9.27
N MET A 100 3.41 12.69 8.29
CA MET A 100 4.70 12.99 7.66
C MET A 100 5.48 14.10 8.38
N SER A 101 4.77 15.04 8.99
CA SER A 101 5.38 16.13 9.75
C SER A 101 4.46 16.56 10.88
N PHE A 102 5.07 17.03 11.96
CA PHE A 102 4.37 17.76 13.01
C PHE A 102 4.53 19.24 12.73
N TYR A 103 3.49 20.01 13.05
CA TYR A 103 3.59 21.45 13.02
C TYR A 103 4.47 21.90 14.19
N ASN A 104 5.70 22.32 13.90
CA ASN A 104 6.66 22.78 14.89
C ASN A 104 6.78 24.31 14.73
N ARG A 105 6.46 25.06 15.79
CA ARG A 105 6.58 26.52 15.84
C ARG A 105 7.98 26.96 16.26
#